data_AF-A0A8T0L4W0-F1
#
_entry.id   AF-A0A8T0L4W0-F1
#
_cell.length_a   1.000
_cell.length_b   1.000
_cell.length_c   1.000
_cell.angle_alpha   90.00
_cell.angle_beta   90.00
_cell.angle_gamma   90.00
#
_symmetry.space_group_name_H-M   'P 1'
#
loop_
_entity.id
_entity.type
_entity.pdbx_description
1 polymer ?
#
loop_
_entity_poly.entity_id
_entity_poly.type
_entity_poly.pdbx_seq_one_letter_code
_entity_poly.pdbx_strand_id
1 'polypeptide(L)'
;MKKIGECSAGGGGIRTAITGNETSRLSVVQSPLETDDGQPWIILSIFKSGFIPEDSRVSISYEYVELGDSVESNEWTAVAGLPEGTLVKVGYQNPINGSFSIHRASSANTYKFVFCAADSSFCGNVGIVLDEAGNRLLAIKQDSSFEFVLVELPSAVSK
;
A
#
# COMPACT_ATOMS: atom_id res chain seq x y z
N MET A 1 -2.91 13.34 6.54
CA MET A 1 -4.36 13.07 6.63
C MET A 1 -4.53 11.57 6.84
N LYS A 2 -5.37 11.12 7.79
CA LYS A 2 -5.67 9.69 7.97
C LYS A 2 -6.84 9.32 7.06
N LYS A 3 -6.69 8.28 6.24
CA LYS A 3 -7.76 7.79 5.36
C LYS A 3 -7.87 6.27 5.43
N ILE A 4 -8.89 5.69 4.85
CA ILE A 4 -9.01 4.27 4.52
C ILE A 4 -9.23 4.17 3.00
N GLY A 5 -8.70 3.12 2.38
CA GLY A 5 -9.03 2.78 1.00
C GLY A 5 -10.17 1.76 0.95
N GLU A 6 -11.34 2.14 0.46
CA GLU A 6 -12.38 1.16 0.08
C GLU A 6 -12.10 0.67 -1.35
N CYS A 7 -12.25 -0.64 -1.55
CA CYS A 7 -11.76 -1.33 -2.74
C CYS A 7 -12.89 -1.72 -3.69
N SER A 8 -12.70 -1.53 -5.00
CA SER A 8 -13.67 -1.98 -6.02
C SER A 8 -13.40 -3.40 -6.55
N ALA A 9 -12.34 -4.07 -6.07
CA ALA A 9 -11.84 -5.32 -6.64
C ALA A 9 -12.37 -6.61 -5.97
N GLY A 10 -13.62 -6.62 -5.48
CA GLY A 10 -14.26 -7.80 -4.87
C GLY A 10 -13.56 -8.30 -3.59
N GLY A 11 -13.17 -7.37 -2.72
CA GLY A 11 -12.53 -7.61 -1.43
C GLY A 11 -12.61 -6.37 -0.55
N GLY A 12 -12.23 -6.50 0.72
CA GLY A 12 -12.23 -5.41 1.70
C GLY A 12 -11.02 -4.50 1.60
N GLY A 13 -10.79 -3.72 2.66
CA GLY A 13 -9.70 -2.76 2.78
C GLY A 13 -8.31 -3.39 2.87
N ILE A 14 -7.30 -2.52 2.93
CA ILE A 14 -5.89 -2.89 2.93
C ILE A 14 -5.38 -3.04 4.37
N ARG A 15 -4.63 -4.11 4.65
CA ARG A 15 -4.05 -4.38 5.97
C ARG A 15 -2.71 -5.06 5.87
N THR A 16 -2.01 -5.13 7.00
CA THR A 16 -0.82 -5.96 7.13
C THR A 16 -1.20 -7.42 7.45
N ALA A 17 -0.43 -8.37 6.94
CA ALA A 17 -0.59 -9.80 7.19
C ALA A 17 0.75 -10.53 7.18
N ILE A 18 0.77 -11.71 7.80
CA ILE A 18 1.89 -12.66 7.71
C ILE A 18 1.68 -13.48 6.45
N THR A 19 2.66 -13.51 5.54
CA THR A 19 2.61 -14.38 4.35
C THR A 19 3.91 -15.12 4.14
N GLY A 20 3.87 -16.23 3.38
CA GLY A 20 5.03 -17.08 3.16
C GLY A 20 5.65 -17.59 4.46
N ASN A 21 6.92 -17.27 4.68
CA ASN A 21 7.71 -17.65 5.84
C ASN A 21 7.94 -16.50 6.85
N GLU A 22 7.19 -15.40 6.73
CA GLU A 22 7.31 -14.26 7.63
C GLU A 22 6.89 -14.64 9.06
N THR A 23 7.54 -14.06 10.07
CA THR A 23 7.14 -14.19 11.49
C THR A 23 6.34 -12.99 11.99
N SER A 24 6.37 -11.89 11.23
CA SER A 24 5.71 -10.62 11.52
C SER A 24 4.80 -10.21 10.36
N ARG A 25 3.86 -9.29 10.59
CA ARG A 25 2.92 -8.81 9.58
C ARG A 25 3.57 -7.81 8.63
N LEU A 26 4.48 -8.27 7.79
CA LEU A 26 5.27 -7.40 6.90
C LEU A 26 4.61 -7.22 5.53
N SER A 27 3.67 -8.10 5.16
CA SER A 27 3.01 -8.07 3.87
C SER A 27 1.82 -7.14 3.85
N VAL A 28 1.73 -6.29 2.84
CA VAL A 28 0.55 -5.46 2.59
C VAL A 28 -0.43 -6.22 1.69
N VAL A 29 -1.64 -6.46 2.20
CA VAL A 29 -2.63 -7.31 1.55
C VAL A 29 -4.01 -6.64 1.50
N GLN A 30 -4.80 -7.00 0.51
CA GLN A 30 -6.24 -6.72 0.49
C GLN A 30 -6.97 -7.81 1.29
N SER A 31 -7.89 -7.41 2.17
CA SER A 31 -8.77 -8.37 2.83
C SER A 31 -9.67 -9.07 1.80
N PRO A 32 -9.90 -10.39 1.91
CA PRO A 32 -10.86 -11.08 1.04
C PRO A 32 -12.32 -10.76 1.41
N LEU A 33 -12.58 -10.17 2.58
CA LEU A 33 -13.93 -9.89 3.07
C LEU A 33 -14.30 -8.43 2.79
N GLU A 34 -15.34 -8.18 2.00
CA GLU A 34 -15.78 -6.80 1.67
C GLU A 34 -16.19 -5.97 2.89
N THR A 35 -16.61 -6.63 3.98
CA THR A 35 -17.00 -5.99 5.23
C THR A 35 -15.82 -5.65 6.16
N ASP A 36 -14.60 -6.04 5.79
CA ASP A 36 -13.40 -5.70 6.54
C ASP A 36 -12.81 -4.40 5.97
N ASP A 37 -12.94 -3.29 6.70
CA ASP A 37 -12.41 -1.99 6.31
C ASP A 37 -10.88 -1.94 6.27
N GLY A 38 -10.20 -3.00 6.74
CA GLY A 38 -8.75 -3.09 6.78
C GLY A 38 -8.15 -2.22 7.88
N GLN A 39 -6.90 -1.82 7.67
CA GLN A 39 -6.13 -1.05 8.63
C GLN A 39 -5.95 0.40 8.15
N PRO A 40 -6.20 1.40 9.01
CA PRO A 40 -5.90 2.80 8.74
C PRO A 40 -4.46 3.05 8.29
N TRP A 41 -4.32 3.78 7.20
CA TRP A 41 -3.04 4.25 6.65
C TRP A 41 -3.02 5.78 6.54
N ILE A 42 -1.81 6.32 6.68
CA ILE A 42 -1.49 7.74 6.63
C ILE A 42 -0.84 7.99 5.28
N ILE A 43 -1.41 8.92 4.51
CA ILE A 43 -0.82 9.39 3.27
C ILE A 43 -0.30 10.81 3.51
N LEU A 44 1.00 10.98 3.30
CA LEU A 44 1.69 12.27 3.41
C LEU A 44 2.26 12.65 2.04
N SER A 45 1.94 13.86 1.60
CA SER A 45 2.65 14.48 0.47
C SER A 45 4.09 14.76 0.91
N ILE A 46 5.07 14.43 0.06
CA ILE A 46 6.46 14.85 0.33
C ILE A 46 6.64 16.37 0.15
N PHE A 47 5.71 17.02 -0.56
CA PHE A 47 5.68 18.47 -0.71
C PHE A 47 4.87 19.10 0.41
N LYS A 48 5.38 20.21 0.98
CA LYS A 48 4.68 21.02 1.99
C LYS A 48 3.46 21.69 1.37
N SER A 49 2.35 20.97 1.34
CA SER A 49 1.06 21.41 0.80
C SER A 49 -0.05 21.07 1.79
N GLY A 50 -1.11 21.89 1.81
CA GLY A 50 -2.32 21.62 2.60
C GLY A 50 -3.20 20.51 2.03
N PHE A 51 -2.89 20.03 0.82
CA PHE A 51 -3.57 18.93 0.14
C PHE A 51 -2.53 18.06 -0.59
N ILE A 52 -2.91 16.86 -1.00
CA ILE A 52 -2.07 15.99 -1.84
C ILE A 52 -2.37 16.32 -3.30
N PRO A 53 -1.44 16.94 -4.05
CA PRO A 53 -1.65 17.20 -5.47
C PRO A 53 -1.78 15.88 -6.25
N GLU A 54 -2.50 15.91 -7.37
CA GLU A 54 -2.53 14.77 -8.28
C GLU A 54 -1.12 14.49 -8.81
N ASP A 55 -0.84 13.21 -9.05
CA ASP A 55 0.43 12.68 -9.57
C ASP A 55 1.64 13.05 -8.69
N SER A 56 1.39 13.41 -7.42
CA SER A 56 2.43 13.77 -6.47
C SER A 56 2.99 12.55 -5.76
N ARG A 57 4.28 12.65 -5.41
CA ARG A 57 4.96 11.67 -4.59
C ARG A 57 4.40 11.69 -3.17
N VAL A 58 4.16 10.51 -2.64
CA VAL A 58 3.58 10.31 -1.30
C VAL A 58 4.38 9.29 -0.51
N SER A 59 4.43 9.50 0.80
CA SER A 59 4.77 8.48 1.79
C SER A 59 3.48 7.87 2.31
N ILE A 60 3.47 6.55 2.44
CA ILE A 60 2.32 5.75 2.87
C ILE A 60 2.78 4.90 4.04
N SER A 61 2.10 5.02 5.18
CA SER A 61 2.47 4.25 6.38
C SER A 61 1.25 3.87 7.20
N TYR A 62 1.39 2.86 8.04
CA TYR A 62 0.38 2.56 9.05
C TYR A 62 0.60 3.40 10.31
N GLU A 63 -0.48 3.68 11.03
CA GLU A 63 -0.37 4.13 12.41
C GLU A 63 0.34 3.05 13.23
N TYR A 64 1.28 3.46 14.08
CA TYR A 64 2.29 2.60 14.72
C TYR A 64 1.75 1.22 15.09
N VAL A 65 2.27 0.19 14.40
CA VAL A 65 2.05 -1.21 14.73
C VAL A 65 3.31 -1.71 15.42
N GLU A 66 3.17 -2.38 16.57
CA GLU A 66 4.28 -3.15 17.15
C GLU A 66 4.63 -4.29 16.17
N LEU A 67 5.75 -4.16 15.46
CA LEU A 67 6.26 -5.15 14.51
C LEU A 67 7.23 -6.17 15.17
N GLY A 68 7.05 -6.45 16.47
CA GLY A 68 7.96 -7.26 17.27
C GLY A 68 9.24 -6.52 17.68
N ASP A 69 10.28 -7.25 18.08
CA ASP A 69 11.53 -6.71 18.66
C ASP A 69 12.40 -5.88 17.69
N SER A 70 12.06 -5.86 16.41
CA SER A 70 12.73 -5.04 15.40
C SER A 70 11.79 -3.92 14.96
N VAL A 71 12.10 -2.68 15.34
CA VAL A 71 11.45 -1.48 14.80
C VAL A 71 11.89 -1.30 13.35
N GLU A 72 11.36 -2.14 12.46
CA GLU A 72 11.47 -1.92 11.02
C GLU A 72 10.26 -1.09 10.60
N SER A 73 10.47 -0.01 9.84
CA SER A 73 9.49 1.06 9.57
C SER A 73 8.06 0.58 9.21
N ASN A 74 7.03 1.28 9.70
CA ASN A 74 5.63 1.07 9.28
C ASN A 74 5.31 1.70 7.90
N GLU A 75 6.33 2.23 7.22
CA GLU A 75 6.22 2.81 5.87
C GLU A 75 6.24 1.72 4.80
N TRP A 76 5.42 1.92 3.78
CA TRP A 76 5.36 1.07 2.60
C TRP A 76 6.65 1.18 1.79
N THR A 77 7.16 0.04 1.40
CA THR A 77 8.34 -0.10 0.54
C THR A 77 8.07 -1.15 -0.54
N ALA A 78 8.76 -1.04 -1.67
CA ALA A 78 8.71 -2.06 -2.72
C ALA A 78 9.92 -3.01 -2.58
N VAL A 79 9.68 -4.30 -2.64
CA VAL A 79 10.71 -5.34 -2.47
C VAL A 79 10.66 -6.30 -3.65
N ALA A 80 11.77 -6.43 -4.38
CA ALA A 80 11.91 -7.35 -5.52
C ALA A 80 12.48 -8.71 -5.10
N GLY A 81 12.46 -9.66 -6.05
CA GLY A 81 13.08 -10.98 -5.88
C GLY A 81 12.22 -11.99 -5.14
N LEU A 82 10.93 -11.71 -4.97
CA LEU A 82 9.96 -12.61 -4.36
C LEU A 82 9.27 -13.45 -5.45
N PRO A 83 8.75 -14.66 -5.13
CA PRO A 83 8.10 -15.53 -6.10
C PRO A 83 6.95 -14.85 -6.87
N GLU A 84 6.23 -13.95 -6.19
CA GLU A 84 5.08 -13.20 -6.73
C GLU A 84 5.51 -11.90 -7.45
N GLY A 85 6.81 -11.65 -7.57
CA GLY A 85 7.42 -10.49 -8.23
C GLY A 85 7.89 -9.43 -7.25
N THR A 86 7.57 -8.17 -7.54
CA THR A 86 7.90 -7.03 -6.66
C THR A 86 6.70 -6.72 -5.78
N LEU A 87 6.81 -6.91 -4.47
CA LEU A 87 5.71 -6.73 -3.52
C LEU A 87 5.82 -5.45 -2.72
N VAL A 88 4.67 -4.97 -2.25
CA VAL A 88 4.59 -3.89 -1.25
C VAL A 88 4.67 -4.53 0.13
N LYS A 89 5.64 -4.08 0.92
CA LYS A 89 5.93 -4.56 2.27
C LYS A 89 6.11 -3.39 3.23
N VAL A 90 6.04 -3.66 4.52
CA VAL A 90 6.44 -2.75 5.60
C VAL A 90 7.56 -3.37 6.41
N GLY A 91 8.51 -2.56 6.86
CA GLY A 91 9.60 -3.01 7.72
C GLY A 91 10.36 -4.22 7.16
N TYR A 92 10.71 -4.18 5.87
CA TYR A 92 11.39 -5.28 5.19
C TYR A 92 12.78 -4.83 4.73
N GLN A 93 13.73 -5.76 4.76
CA GLN A 93 15.13 -5.47 4.45
C GLN A 93 15.37 -5.32 2.94
N ASN A 94 16.34 -4.48 2.58
CA ASN A 94 16.76 -4.21 1.19
C ASN A 94 15.64 -3.76 0.25
N PRO A 95 14.84 -2.74 0.62
CA PRO A 95 13.82 -2.21 -0.27
C PRO A 95 14.44 -1.59 -1.53
N ILE A 96 13.69 -1.61 -2.63
CA ILE A 96 14.05 -0.89 -3.85
C ILE A 96 13.99 0.61 -3.55
N ASN A 97 15.07 1.31 -3.84
CA ASN A 97 15.10 2.76 -3.76
C ASN A 97 14.12 3.36 -4.79
N GLY A 98 13.13 4.10 -4.32
CA GLY A 98 12.06 4.63 -5.17
C GLY A 98 11.02 5.41 -4.39
N SER A 99 9.94 5.77 -5.07
CA SER A 99 8.85 6.54 -4.48
C SER A 99 7.49 6.09 -4.97
N PHE A 100 6.51 6.13 -4.07
CA PHE A 100 5.11 5.99 -4.41
C PHE A 100 4.54 7.34 -4.84
N SER A 101 3.55 7.29 -5.73
CA SER A 101 2.76 8.44 -6.16
C SER A 101 1.31 8.04 -6.28
N ILE A 102 0.41 8.99 -6.00
CA ILE A 102 -1.03 8.78 -6.10
C ILE A 102 -1.57 9.46 -7.36
N HIS A 103 -2.34 8.71 -8.15
CA HIS A 103 -2.89 9.15 -9.42
C HIS A 103 -4.40 8.95 -9.39
N ARG A 104 -5.15 9.76 -10.15
CA ARG A 104 -6.54 9.43 -10.45
C ARG A 104 -6.58 8.16 -11.31
N ALA A 105 -7.52 7.27 -11.00
CA ALA A 105 -7.83 6.13 -11.84
C ALA A 105 -8.86 6.52 -12.92
N SER A 106 -9.11 5.61 -13.87
CA SER A 106 -10.08 5.85 -14.95
C SER A 106 -11.52 5.84 -14.44
N SER A 107 -11.79 5.11 -13.35
CA SER A 107 -13.10 5.07 -12.71
C SER A 107 -13.38 6.35 -11.91
N ALA A 108 -14.62 6.83 -11.96
CA ALA A 108 -15.00 8.09 -11.31
C ALA A 108 -14.73 8.07 -9.80
N ASN A 109 -14.06 9.11 -9.29
CA ASN A 109 -13.68 9.29 -7.87
C ASN A 109 -12.79 8.19 -7.28
N THR A 110 -12.09 7.44 -8.12
CA THR A 110 -11.12 6.43 -7.67
C THR A 110 -9.68 6.90 -7.89
N TYR A 111 -8.77 6.30 -7.13
CA TYR A 111 -7.35 6.55 -7.16
C TYR A 111 -6.60 5.24 -7.35
N LYS A 112 -5.35 5.36 -7.79
CA LYS A 112 -4.39 4.27 -7.86
C LYS A 112 -3.03 4.74 -7.36
N PHE A 113 -2.22 3.80 -6.88
CA PHE A 113 -0.83 4.07 -6.59
C PHE A 113 0.08 3.61 -7.73
N VAL A 114 1.17 4.33 -7.92
CA VAL A 114 2.26 3.98 -8.84
C VAL A 114 3.56 4.05 -8.05
N PHE A 115 4.41 3.04 -8.21
CA PHE A 115 5.77 3.04 -7.69
C PHE A 115 6.76 3.25 -8.83
N CYS A 116 7.71 4.15 -8.63
CA CYS A 116 8.82 4.38 -9.54
C CYS A 116 10.14 4.18 -8.80
N ALA A 117 11.00 3.32 -9.33
CA ALA A 117 12.36 3.16 -8.82
C ALA A 117 13.21 4.41 -9.16
N ALA A 118 14.08 4.82 -8.24
CA ALA A 118 14.87 6.05 -8.38
C ALA A 118 15.99 5.91 -9.44
N ASP A 119 16.62 4.74 -9.48
CA ASP A 119 17.82 4.48 -10.29
C ASP A 119 17.50 3.80 -11.63
N SER A 120 16.23 3.78 -12.04
CA SER A 120 15.81 3.21 -13.32
C SER A 120 14.57 3.92 -13.87
N SER A 121 14.28 3.75 -15.15
CA SER A 121 13.01 4.19 -15.75
C SER A 121 11.83 3.26 -15.41
N PHE A 122 12.00 2.34 -14.46
CA PHE A 122 10.96 1.40 -14.07
C PHE A 122 9.93 2.08 -13.17
N CYS A 123 8.73 2.23 -13.71
CA CYS A 123 7.53 2.57 -12.97
C CYS A 123 6.48 1.48 -13.19
N GLY A 124 5.73 1.15 -12.14
CA GLY A 124 4.62 0.21 -12.22
C GLY A 124 3.46 0.64 -11.35
N ASN A 125 2.26 0.27 -11.77
CA ASN A 125 1.06 0.41 -10.96
C ASN A 125 1.14 -0.53 -9.75
N VAL A 126 0.60 -0.10 -8.61
CA VAL A 126 0.32 -1.02 -7.51
C VAL A 126 -0.96 -1.77 -7.87
N GLY A 127 -0.88 -3.10 -7.96
CA GLY A 127 -1.97 -4.00 -8.29
C GLY A 127 -2.05 -5.16 -7.30
N ILE A 128 -3.00 -6.07 -7.51
CA ILE A 128 -3.17 -7.26 -6.67
C ILE A 128 -2.61 -8.50 -7.36
N VAL A 129 -1.92 -9.34 -6.60
CA VAL A 129 -1.50 -10.70 -6.99
C VAL A 129 -1.92 -11.69 -5.92
N LEU A 130 -2.20 -12.93 -6.31
CA LEU A 130 -2.48 -14.01 -5.39
C LEU A 130 -1.19 -14.77 -5.11
N ASP A 131 -0.90 -15.06 -3.85
CA ASP A 131 0.12 -16.05 -3.49
C ASP A 131 -0.44 -17.48 -3.53
N GLU A 132 0.42 -18.47 -3.26
CA GLU A 132 0.03 -19.89 -3.23
C GLU A 132 -1.06 -20.21 -2.18
N ALA A 133 -1.13 -19.41 -1.10
CA ALA A 133 -2.13 -19.55 -0.05
C ALA A 133 -3.43 -18.79 -0.35
N GLY A 134 -3.52 -18.08 -1.48
CA GLY A 134 -4.68 -17.28 -1.88
C GLY A 134 -4.76 -15.90 -1.22
N ASN A 135 -3.69 -15.44 -0.56
CA ASN A 135 -3.62 -14.08 -0.04
C ASN A 135 -3.51 -13.08 -1.20
N ARG A 136 -4.23 -11.97 -1.08
CA ARG A 136 -4.31 -10.90 -2.09
C ARG A 136 -3.24 -9.85 -1.82
N LEU A 137 -2.01 -10.12 -2.24
CA LEU A 137 -0.84 -9.28 -2.02
C LEU A 137 -0.85 -8.04 -2.91
N LEU A 138 -0.38 -6.91 -2.37
CA LEU A 138 -0.11 -5.72 -3.19
C LEU A 138 1.26 -5.86 -3.86
N ALA A 139 1.29 -5.67 -5.17
CA ALA A 139 2.47 -5.88 -6.01
C ALA A 139 2.64 -4.76 -7.05
N ILE A 140 3.87 -4.50 -7.45
CA ILE A 140 4.19 -3.57 -8.54
C ILE A 140 4.05 -4.31 -9.88
N LYS A 141 3.10 -3.86 -10.72
CA LYS A 141 2.74 -4.47 -12.00
C LYS A 141 2.65 -3.43 -13.11
N GLN A 142 2.89 -3.83 -14.36
CA GLN A 142 2.76 -2.92 -15.51
C GLN A 142 1.30 -2.74 -15.93
N ASP A 143 0.57 -3.84 -16.09
CA ASP A 143 -0.71 -3.82 -16.83
C ASP A 143 -1.97 -3.74 -15.95
N SER A 144 -1.82 -3.88 -14.62
CA SER A 144 -2.95 -3.89 -13.70
C SER A 144 -2.76 -2.91 -12.55
N SER A 145 -3.75 -2.07 -12.30
CA SER A 145 -3.82 -1.21 -11.12
C SER A 145 -4.93 -1.67 -10.18
N PHE A 146 -4.64 -1.60 -8.90
CA PHE A 146 -5.62 -1.66 -7.84
C PHE A 146 -6.20 -0.26 -7.64
N GLU A 147 -7.51 -0.15 -7.90
CA GLU A 147 -8.26 1.11 -7.76
C GLU A 147 -8.99 1.13 -6.42
N PHE A 148 -8.97 2.29 -5.75
CA PHE A 148 -9.59 2.48 -4.45
C PHE A 148 -10.20 3.88 -4.33
N VAL A 149 -11.21 4.00 -3.46
CA VAL A 149 -11.74 5.29 -3.01
C VAL A 149 -11.16 5.63 -1.65
N LEU A 150 -10.98 6.92 -1.40
CA LEU A 150 -10.42 7.40 -0.14
C LEU A 150 -11.53 7.84 0.82
N VAL A 151 -11.69 7.10 1.91
CA VAL A 151 -12.63 7.40 2.99
C VAL A 151 -11.90 8.11 4.11
N GLU A 152 -12.44 9.24 4.59
CA GLU A 152 -11.86 9.95 5.74
C GLU A 152 -12.25 9.27 7.05
N LEU A 153 -11.27 9.09 7.93
CA LEU A 153 -11.52 8.51 9.24
C LEU A 153 -12.16 9.54 10.18
N PRO A 154 -13.21 9.16 10.95
CA PRO A 154 -13.78 10.06 11.95
C PRO A 154 -12.72 10.49 12.96
N SER A 155 -12.61 11.79 13.24
CA SER A 155 -11.62 12.39 14.14
C SER A 155 -11.60 11.79 15.56
N ALA A 156 -12.65 11.06 15.96
CA ALA A 156 -12.77 10.39 17.25
C ALA A 156 -11.89 9.14 17.42
N VAL A 157 -11.34 8.57 16.33
CA VAL A 157 -10.41 7.42 16.37
C VAL A 157 -8.95 7.88 16.39
N SER A 158 -8.69 9.20 16.35
CA SER A 158 -7.34 9.76 16.25
C SER A 158 -6.72 10.15 17.59
N LYS A 159 -7.12 9.51 18.70
CA LYS A 159 -6.54 9.73 20.02
C LYS A 159 -5.37 8.80 20.31
#